data_AF-A0A915JRZ1-F1
#
_entry.id   AF-A0A915JRZ1-F1
#
_cell.length_a   1.000
_cell.length_b   1.000
_cell.length_c   1.000
_cell.angle_alpha   90.00
_cell.angle_beta   90.00
_cell.angle_gamma   90.00
#
_symmetry.space_group_name_H-M   'P 1'
#
loop_
_entity.id
_entity.type
_entity.pdbx_description
1 polymer ?
#
loop_
_entity_poly.entity_id
_entity_poly.type
_entity_poly.pdbx_seq_one_letter_code
_entity_poly.pdbx_strand_id
1 'polypeptide(L)'
;MTTINSSLEISFLLSSNPFLGRLFSSLEQGRLYENVVLQEKARRIIPLDELKSRTRRNYNFAIDDDDQNDQFRDFLLLELLNWFKNEFFTWLDKPECGRCGSKTAFHSNVEANVDEKLALANRIENYICENERCSNFTRFPRFNDPGKLLETKTGRCGEWANCFTLCARSLGYEVR
;
A
#
# COMPACT_ATOMS: atom_id res chain seq x y z
N MET A 1 9.30 45.98 6.19
CA MET A 1 8.73 44.89 5.36
C MET A 1 9.53 43.65 5.64
N THR A 2 9.14 42.91 6.69
CA THR A 2 9.78 41.66 7.08
C THR A 2 9.22 40.57 6.18
N THR A 3 10.01 40.13 5.21
CA THR A 3 9.76 38.88 4.48
C THR A 3 9.89 37.74 5.48
N ILE A 4 8.75 37.37 6.04
CA ILE A 4 8.58 36.14 6.81
C ILE A 4 8.92 34.98 5.87
N ASN A 5 9.90 34.18 6.26
CA ASN A 5 10.36 33.04 5.49
C ASN A 5 9.31 31.93 5.62
N SER A 6 8.41 31.84 4.63
CA SER A 6 7.21 30.99 4.65
C SER A 6 7.50 29.51 4.94
N SER A 7 8.70 29.02 4.62
CA SER A 7 9.12 27.64 4.88
C SER A 7 9.35 27.34 6.37
N LEU A 8 9.89 28.29 7.13
CA LEU A 8 10.13 28.15 8.57
C LEU A 8 8.82 28.18 9.37
N GLU A 9 7.86 29.01 8.96
CA GLU A 9 6.53 29.04 9.56
C GLU A 9 5.73 27.77 9.27
N ILE A 10 5.78 27.26 8.04
CA ILE A 10 5.14 25.99 7.69
C ILE A 10 5.73 24.85 8.51
N SER A 11 7.07 24.75 8.61
CA SER A 11 7.72 23.72 9.42
C SER A 11 7.31 23.78 10.88
N PHE A 12 7.26 24.99 11.46
CA PHE A 12 6.80 25.21 12.83
C PHE A 12 5.32 24.85 13.04
N LEU A 13 4.44 25.19 12.09
CA LEU A 13 3.02 24.84 12.15
C LEU A 13 2.81 23.32 12.05
N LEU A 14 3.57 22.64 11.17
CA LEU A 14 3.52 21.18 11.02
C LEU A 14 4.03 20.44 12.27
N SER A 15 5.06 20.97 12.95
CA SER A 15 5.57 20.38 14.19
C SER A 15 4.67 20.66 15.41
N SER A 16 4.02 21.82 15.43
CA SER A 16 3.23 22.28 16.58
C SER A 16 1.78 21.79 16.55
N ASN A 17 1.27 21.38 15.38
CA ASN A 17 -0.10 20.89 15.22
C ASN A 17 -0.11 19.46 14.64
N PRO A 18 -0.37 18.43 15.46
CA PRO A 18 -0.40 17.04 15.01
C PRO A 18 -1.46 16.73 13.94
N PHE A 19 -2.53 17.52 13.84
CA PHE A 19 -3.51 17.38 12.76
C PHE A 19 -2.92 17.85 11.43
N LEU A 20 -2.28 19.03 11.41
CA LEU A 20 -1.63 19.55 10.20
C LEU A 20 -0.47 18.66 9.76
N GLY A 21 0.33 18.15 10.72
CA GLY A 21 1.38 17.19 10.43
C GLY A 21 0.85 15.92 9.75
N ARG A 22 -0.26 15.36 10.25
CA ARG A 22 -0.90 14.20 9.62
C ARG A 22 -1.46 14.51 8.24
N LEU A 23 -2.13 15.65 8.08
CA LEU A 23 -2.67 16.09 6.80
C LEU A 23 -1.56 16.21 5.74
N PHE A 24 -0.45 16.85 6.11
CA PHE A 24 0.70 16.99 5.23
C PHE A 24 1.30 15.64 4.85
N SER A 25 1.52 14.75 5.81
CA SER A 25 2.00 13.39 5.53
C SER A 25 1.07 12.62 4.59
N SER A 26 -0.25 12.77 4.72
CA SER A 26 -1.22 12.17 3.80
C SER A 26 -1.14 12.76 2.40
N LEU A 27 -0.88 14.06 2.26
CA LEU A 27 -0.65 14.70 0.95
C LEU A 27 0.63 14.18 0.29
N GLU A 28 1.73 14.06 1.03
CA GLU A 28 2.96 13.47 0.51
C GLU A 28 2.76 12.00 0.09
N GLN A 29 2.01 11.22 0.88
CA GLN A 29 1.64 9.87 0.51
C GLN A 29 0.87 9.84 -0.81
N GLY A 30 -0.10 10.75 -1.00
CA GLY A 30 -0.87 10.87 -2.23
C GLY A 30 0.01 11.13 -3.46
N ARG A 31 1.07 11.93 -3.32
CA ARG A 31 2.01 12.21 -4.42
C ARG A 31 2.78 10.97 -4.90
N LEU A 32 2.96 9.96 -4.05
CA LEU A 32 3.62 8.73 -4.47
C LEU A 32 2.83 7.99 -5.55
N TYR A 33 1.51 8.10 -5.56
CA TYR A 33 0.67 7.47 -6.59
C TYR A 33 0.84 8.11 -7.98
N GLU A 34 1.31 9.36 -8.06
CA GLU A 34 1.60 10.06 -9.31
C GLU A 34 3.00 9.74 -9.87
N ASN A 35 3.83 9.00 -9.14
CA ASN A 35 5.15 8.62 -9.60
C ASN A 35 5.06 7.61 -10.75
N VAL A 36 5.53 8.01 -11.94
CA VAL A 36 5.46 7.20 -13.17
C VAL A 36 6.18 5.86 -13.02
N VAL A 37 7.31 5.81 -12.32
CA VAL A 37 8.08 4.57 -12.11
C VAL A 37 7.30 3.60 -11.23
N LEU A 38 6.61 4.09 -10.19
CA LEU A 38 5.75 3.27 -9.35
C LEU A 38 4.51 2.77 -10.11
N GLN A 39 3.90 3.62 -10.94
CA GLN A 39 2.78 3.20 -11.79
C GLN A 39 3.22 2.14 -12.82
N GLU A 40 4.41 2.28 -13.43
CA GLU A 40 4.98 1.27 -14.32
C GLU A 40 5.22 -0.06 -13.60
N LYS A 41 5.76 0.00 -12.36
CA LYS A 41 5.96 -1.19 -11.53
C LYS A 41 4.63 -1.90 -11.25
N ALA A 42 3.58 -1.15 -10.91
CA ALA A 42 2.25 -1.71 -10.71
C ALA A 42 1.69 -2.34 -11.99
N ARG A 43 1.75 -1.63 -13.13
CA ARG A 43 1.28 -2.12 -14.43
C ARG A 43 1.95 -3.42 -14.88
N ARG A 44 3.23 -3.64 -14.56
CA ARG A 44 3.94 -4.89 -14.86
C ARG A 44 3.45 -6.09 -14.05
N ILE A 45 2.85 -5.83 -12.88
CA ILE A 45 2.38 -6.86 -11.95
C ILE A 45 0.91 -7.20 -12.19
N ILE A 46 0.11 -6.19 -12.58
CA ILE A 46 -1.32 -6.35 -12.84
C ILE A 46 -1.51 -7.15 -14.14
N PRO A 47 -2.26 -8.27 -14.13
CA PRO A 47 -2.54 -9.06 -15.33
C PRO A 47 -3.65 -8.39 -16.17
N LEU A 48 -3.39 -7.20 -16.69
CA LEU A 48 -4.41 -6.32 -17.27
C LEU A 48 -5.23 -6.99 -18.40
N ASP A 49 -4.57 -7.69 -19.31
CA ASP A 49 -5.24 -8.36 -20.44
C ASP A 49 -6.19 -9.47 -19.96
N GLU A 50 -5.81 -10.18 -18.89
CA GLU A 50 -6.66 -11.17 -18.27
C GLU A 50 -7.86 -10.51 -17.58
N LEU A 51 -7.64 -9.42 -16.84
CA LEU A 51 -8.72 -8.68 -16.18
C LEU A 51 -9.70 -8.09 -17.21
N LYS A 52 -9.20 -7.53 -18.33
CA LYS A 52 -10.04 -7.09 -19.45
C LYS A 52 -10.85 -8.27 -20.03
N SER A 53 -10.21 -9.43 -20.20
CA SER A 53 -10.89 -10.65 -20.68
C SER A 53 -11.95 -11.18 -19.71
N ARG A 54 -11.68 -11.15 -18.40
CA ARG A 54 -12.66 -11.48 -17.34
C ARG A 54 -13.83 -10.51 -17.35
N THR A 55 -13.56 -9.21 -17.49
CA THR A 55 -14.57 -8.15 -17.58
C THR A 55 -15.51 -8.38 -18.76
N ARG A 56 -14.97 -8.59 -19.97
CA ARG A 56 -15.77 -8.88 -21.17
C ARG A 56 -16.68 -10.09 -20.98
N ARG A 57 -16.13 -11.16 -20.42
CA ARG A 57 -16.85 -12.42 -20.21
C ARG A 57 -17.92 -12.34 -19.14
N ASN A 58 -17.62 -11.74 -17.99
CA ASN A 58 -18.51 -11.73 -16.82
C ASN A 58 -19.66 -10.74 -16.99
N TYR A 59 -19.47 -9.69 -17.79
CA TYR A 59 -20.44 -8.60 -17.97
C TYR A 59 -20.94 -8.43 -19.41
N ASN A 60 -20.59 -9.35 -20.31
CA ASN A 60 -21.04 -9.43 -21.71
C ASN A 60 -20.73 -8.17 -22.56
N PHE A 61 -19.55 -7.59 -22.39
CA PHE A 61 -19.09 -6.49 -23.27
C PHE A 61 -18.57 -7.02 -24.61
N ALA A 62 -18.74 -6.22 -25.67
CA ALA A 62 -18.14 -6.51 -26.97
C ALA A 62 -16.61 -6.39 -26.89
N ILE A 63 -15.86 -6.89 -27.88
CA ILE A 63 -14.39 -6.76 -27.91
C ILE A 63 -13.96 -5.29 -28.08
N ASP A 64 -14.78 -4.50 -28.77
CA ASP A 64 -14.46 -3.11 -29.10
C ASP A 64 -14.86 -2.12 -27.97
N ASP A 65 -15.55 -2.59 -26.93
CA ASP A 65 -15.79 -1.83 -25.70
C ASP A 65 -14.47 -1.74 -24.91
N ASP A 66 -13.61 -0.81 -25.31
CA ASP A 66 -12.28 -0.56 -24.76
C ASP A 66 -12.32 0.41 -23.55
N ASP A 67 -11.15 0.78 -23.02
CA ASP A 67 -10.87 1.84 -22.04
C ASP A 67 -11.58 3.20 -22.26
N GLN A 68 -12.22 3.45 -23.42
CA GLN A 68 -13.08 4.63 -23.66
C GLN A 68 -14.54 4.46 -23.24
N ASN A 69 -14.99 3.25 -22.91
CA ASN A 69 -16.35 2.98 -22.42
C ASN A 69 -16.36 3.07 -20.88
N ASP A 70 -17.02 4.08 -20.33
CA ASP A 70 -17.10 4.31 -18.87
C ASP A 70 -17.66 3.09 -18.12
N GLN A 71 -18.66 2.42 -18.69
CA GLN A 71 -19.25 1.24 -18.08
C GLN A 71 -18.25 0.08 -18.05
N PHE A 72 -17.49 -0.11 -19.13
CA PHE A 72 -16.41 -1.10 -19.17
C PHE A 72 -15.34 -0.80 -18.10
N ARG A 73 -14.95 0.47 -17.95
CA ARG A 73 -14.00 0.90 -16.92
C ARG A 73 -14.51 0.61 -15.52
N ASP A 74 -15.79 0.81 -15.24
CA ASP A 74 -16.37 0.51 -13.92
C ASP A 74 -16.29 -0.98 -13.59
N PHE A 75 -16.64 -1.85 -14.55
CA PHE A 75 -16.55 -3.30 -14.35
C PHE A 75 -15.11 -3.82 -14.31
N LEU A 76 -14.20 -3.21 -15.07
CA LEU A 76 -12.77 -3.49 -14.99
C LEU A 76 -12.21 -3.16 -13.60
N LEU A 77 -12.71 -2.11 -12.95
CA LEU A 77 -12.34 -1.78 -11.57
C LEU A 77 -12.82 -2.84 -10.57
N LEU A 78 -14.00 -3.43 -10.80
CA LEU A 78 -14.50 -4.56 -9.99
C LEU A 78 -13.64 -5.82 -10.17
N GLU A 79 -13.23 -6.14 -11.40
CA GLU A 79 -12.31 -7.26 -11.65
C GLU A 79 -10.93 -7.01 -11.03
N LEU A 80 -10.41 -5.77 -11.09
CA LEU A 80 -9.18 -5.37 -10.41
C LEU A 80 -9.30 -5.57 -8.90
N LEU A 81 -10.41 -5.14 -8.30
CA LEU A 81 -10.68 -5.33 -6.86
C LEU A 81 -10.73 -6.80 -6.48
N ASN A 82 -11.41 -7.62 -7.30
CA ASN A 82 -11.54 -9.06 -7.08
C ASN A 82 -10.17 -9.76 -7.14
N TRP A 83 -9.39 -9.50 -8.18
CA TRP A 83 -8.02 -10.01 -8.30
C TRP A 83 -7.14 -9.55 -7.14
N PHE A 84 -7.20 -8.27 -6.78
CA PHE A 84 -6.37 -7.73 -5.71
C PHE A 84 -6.65 -8.43 -4.37
N LYS A 85 -7.93 -8.65 -4.05
CA LYS A 85 -8.35 -9.26 -2.79
C LYS A 85 -8.10 -10.76 -2.72
N ASN A 86 -8.32 -11.48 -3.82
CA ASN A 86 -8.39 -12.94 -3.79
C ASN A 86 -7.13 -13.63 -4.35
N GLU A 87 -6.32 -12.91 -5.14
CA GLU A 87 -5.17 -13.50 -5.85
C GLU A 87 -3.85 -12.77 -5.54
N PHE A 88 -3.88 -11.45 -5.36
CA PHE A 88 -2.66 -10.66 -5.23
C PHE A 88 -2.25 -10.40 -3.78
N PHE A 89 -3.13 -9.84 -2.96
CA PHE A 89 -2.80 -9.28 -1.65
C PHE A 89 -3.42 -10.10 -0.52
N THR A 90 -2.61 -10.44 0.48
CA THR A 90 -3.02 -11.27 1.62
C THR A 90 -3.20 -10.45 2.89
N TRP A 91 -4.22 -10.76 3.67
CA TRP A 91 -4.40 -10.14 4.99
C TRP A 91 -3.40 -10.72 6.00
N LEU A 92 -2.70 -9.85 6.73
CA LEU A 92 -1.79 -10.24 7.80
C LEU A 92 -2.11 -9.48 9.08
N ASP A 93 -2.82 -10.14 10.00
CA ASP A 93 -3.09 -9.57 11.32
C ASP A 93 -1.84 -9.59 12.20
N LYS A 94 -1.19 -10.75 12.34
CA LYS A 94 0.08 -10.91 13.04
C LYS A 94 0.95 -11.96 12.35
N PRO A 95 2.29 -11.77 12.29
CA PRO A 95 3.17 -12.72 11.64
C PRO A 95 3.29 -14.02 12.43
N GLU A 96 3.41 -15.14 11.72
CA GLU A 96 3.91 -16.38 12.33
C GLU A 96 5.42 -16.26 12.61
N CYS A 97 5.93 -17.10 13.50
CA CYS A 97 7.35 -17.08 13.84
C CYS A 97 8.19 -17.45 12.63
N GLY A 98 9.09 -16.55 12.20
CA GLY A 98 9.98 -16.79 11.06
C GLY A 98 10.97 -17.95 11.23
N ARG A 99 11.12 -18.51 12.44
CA ARG A 99 11.99 -19.67 12.72
C ARG A 99 11.24 -21.00 12.74
N CYS A 100 10.05 -21.05 13.34
CA CYS A 100 9.36 -22.32 13.61
C CYS A 100 7.89 -22.37 13.16
N GLY A 101 7.37 -21.30 12.53
CA GLY A 101 5.97 -21.21 12.09
C GLY A 101 4.93 -21.17 13.20
N SER A 102 5.33 -21.18 14.47
CA SER A 102 4.39 -21.09 15.59
C SER A 102 3.76 -19.70 15.70
N LYS A 103 2.62 -19.63 16.39
CA LYS A 103 1.95 -18.36 16.71
C LYS A 103 2.87 -17.42 17.49
N THR A 104 2.59 -16.13 17.34
CA THR A 104 3.32 -15.06 18.01
C THR A 104 2.37 -14.13 18.76
N ALA A 105 2.93 -13.42 19.74
CA ALA A 105 2.28 -12.35 20.48
C ALA A 105 3.03 -11.04 20.26
N PHE A 106 2.30 -9.93 20.20
CA PHE A 106 2.92 -8.60 20.14
C PHE A 106 3.78 -8.37 21.39
N HIS A 107 5.02 -7.95 21.21
CA HIS A 107 5.94 -7.69 22.31
C HIS A 107 6.21 -6.19 22.48
N SER A 108 6.65 -5.53 21.41
CA SER A 108 7.00 -4.10 21.46
C SER A 108 7.07 -3.50 20.05
N ASN A 109 7.17 -2.18 19.97
CA ASN A 109 7.64 -1.53 18.77
C ASN A 109 9.17 -1.39 18.84
N VAL A 110 9.83 -1.55 17.69
CA VAL A 110 11.30 -1.42 17.58
C VAL A 110 11.65 -0.41 16.50
N GLU A 111 12.87 0.11 16.55
CA GLU A 111 13.35 1.06 15.54
C GLU A 111 13.47 0.39 14.17
N ALA A 112 13.13 1.15 13.13
CA ALA A 112 13.31 0.76 11.75
C ALA A 112 14.80 0.72 11.39
N ASN A 113 15.23 -0.34 10.72
CA ASN A 113 16.55 -0.41 10.11
C ASN A 113 16.62 0.49 8.85
N VAL A 114 17.79 0.55 8.20
CA VAL A 114 18.00 1.42 7.04
C VAL A 114 17.04 1.08 5.90
N ASP A 115 16.91 -0.20 5.55
CA ASP A 115 16.05 -0.65 4.45
C ASP A 115 14.56 -0.43 4.74
N GLU A 116 14.15 -0.64 6.00
CA GLU A 116 12.79 -0.40 6.45
C GLU A 116 12.44 1.09 6.40
N LYS A 117 13.37 1.97 6.77
CA LYS A 117 13.20 3.43 6.63
C LYS A 117 13.09 3.85 5.17
N LEU A 118 13.92 3.28 4.29
CA LEU A 118 13.85 3.55 2.85
C LEU A 118 12.49 3.15 2.26
N ALA A 119 11.88 2.07 2.76
CA ALA A 119 10.53 1.65 2.41
C ALA A 119 9.41 2.37 3.20
N LEU A 120 9.73 3.51 3.82
CA LEU A 120 8.80 4.37 4.56
C LEU A 120 8.07 3.64 5.70
N ALA A 121 8.72 2.66 6.34
CA ALA A 121 8.16 2.00 7.52
C ALA A 121 8.29 2.91 8.75
N ASN A 122 7.19 3.53 9.13
CA ASN A 122 7.15 4.44 10.29
C ASN A 122 7.07 3.70 11.63
N ARG A 123 6.66 2.43 11.60
CA ARG A 123 6.50 1.59 12.80
C ARG A 123 6.90 0.16 12.48
N ILE A 124 7.69 -0.46 13.35
CA ILE A 124 8.01 -1.88 13.27
C ILE A 124 7.42 -2.56 14.49
N GLU A 125 6.43 -3.43 14.26
CA GLU A 125 5.84 -4.24 15.32
C GLU A 125 6.73 -5.48 15.51
N ASN A 126 7.20 -5.72 16.72
CA ASN A 126 8.05 -6.87 17.05
C ASN A 126 7.23 -7.91 17.81
N TYR A 127 7.21 -9.12 17.29
CA TYR A 127 6.40 -10.22 17.79
C TYR A 127 7.28 -11.32 18.38
N ILE A 128 6.98 -11.78 19.59
CA ILE A 128 7.68 -12.89 20.24
C ILE A 128 6.95 -14.21 19.95
N CYS A 129 7.72 -15.26 19.65
CA CYS A 129 7.17 -16.60 19.48
C CYS A 129 6.59 -17.14 20.80
N GLU A 130 5.36 -17.64 20.75
CA GLU A 130 4.68 -18.24 21.92
C GLU A 130 5.23 -19.64 22.25
N ASN A 131 6.03 -20.24 21.37
CA ASN A 131 6.75 -21.47 21.66
C ASN A 131 7.99 -21.16 22.51
N GLU A 132 7.96 -21.55 23.78
CA GLU A 132 9.02 -21.33 24.78
C GLU A 132 10.38 -21.92 24.38
N ARG A 133 10.41 -22.98 23.55
CA ARG A 133 11.67 -23.55 23.04
C ARG A 133 12.28 -22.70 21.92
N CYS A 134 11.49 -21.82 21.31
CA CYS A 134 11.92 -20.98 20.20
C CYS A 134 12.26 -19.57 20.67
N SER A 135 11.31 -18.90 21.33
CA SER A 135 11.39 -17.51 21.81
C SER A 135 11.96 -16.50 20.80
N ASN A 136 11.87 -16.81 19.50
CA ASN A 136 12.43 -15.97 18.46
C ASN A 136 11.54 -14.77 18.18
N PHE A 137 12.16 -13.62 17.90
CA PHE A 137 11.47 -12.41 17.51
C PHE A 137 11.24 -12.35 16.00
N THR A 138 10.04 -11.91 15.60
CA THR A 138 9.67 -11.69 14.21
C THR A 138 9.26 -10.23 14.04
N ARG A 139 9.94 -9.54 13.12
CA ARG A 139 9.65 -8.14 12.79
C ARG A 139 8.50 -8.07 11.80
N PHE A 140 7.59 -7.13 12.02
CA PHE A 140 6.53 -6.79 11.09
C PHE A 140 6.56 -5.29 10.79
N PRO A 141 7.34 -4.87 9.77
CA PRO A 141 7.38 -3.49 9.33
C PRO A 141 6.04 -3.03 8.74
N ARG A 142 5.56 -1.87 9.17
CA ARG A 142 4.36 -1.22 8.64
C ARG A 142 4.77 -0.28 7.49
N PHE A 143 5.00 -0.85 6.32
CA PHE A 143 5.49 -0.13 5.14
C PHE A 143 4.45 0.86 4.59
N ASN A 144 4.91 2.07 4.24
CA ASN A 144 4.08 3.06 3.54
C ASN A 144 4.52 3.30 2.09
N ASP A 145 5.65 2.74 1.65
CA ASP A 145 6.02 2.75 0.23
C ASP A 145 5.14 1.75 -0.55
N PRO A 146 4.24 2.21 -1.45
CA PRO A 146 3.39 1.31 -2.21
C PRO A 146 4.20 0.42 -3.17
N GLY A 147 5.36 0.89 -3.64
CA GLY A 147 6.30 0.09 -4.40
C GLY A 147 6.85 -1.10 -3.60
N LYS A 148 7.05 -0.95 -2.29
CA LYS A 148 7.41 -2.07 -1.41
C LYS A 148 6.23 -3.02 -1.19
N LEU A 149 5.03 -2.48 -1.06
CA LEU A 149 3.81 -3.28 -0.87
C LEU A 149 3.46 -4.15 -2.08
N LEU A 150 3.86 -3.75 -3.29
CA LEU A 150 3.79 -4.60 -4.48
C LEU A 150 4.69 -5.85 -4.37
N GLU A 151 5.76 -5.80 -3.57
CA GLU A 151 6.67 -6.93 -3.33
C GLU A 151 6.18 -7.81 -2.19
N THR A 152 5.79 -7.20 -1.05
CA THR A 152 5.38 -7.93 0.15
C THR A 152 4.00 -8.55 0.01
N LYS A 153 3.10 -7.91 -0.75
CA LYS A 153 1.75 -8.38 -1.08
C LYS A 153 0.93 -8.78 0.15
N THR A 154 1.17 -8.11 1.27
CA THR A 154 0.56 -8.45 2.54
C THR A 154 0.54 -7.28 3.50
N GLY A 155 -0.42 -7.28 4.41
CA GLY A 155 -0.58 -6.26 5.45
C GLY A 155 -2.00 -6.19 6.00
N ARG A 156 -2.31 -5.09 6.69
CA ARG A 156 -3.65 -4.79 7.19
C ARG A 156 -4.33 -3.79 6.25
N CYS A 157 -5.44 -3.20 6.68
CA CYS A 157 -6.24 -2.29 5.85
C CYS A 157 -5.44 -1.08 5.31
N GLY A 158 -4.49 -0.55 6.07
CA GLY A 158 -3.67 0.58 5.63
C GLY A 158 -2.76 0.23 4.45
N GLU A 159 -2.03 -0.88 4.56
CA GLU A 159 -1.19 -1.39 3.47
C GLU A 159 -2.01 -1.83 2.26
N TRP A 160 -3.14 -2.50 2.52
CA TRP A 160 -4.07 -2.93 1.48
C TRP A 160 -4.56 -1.74 0.67
N ALA A 161 -5.06 -0.70 1.33
CA ALA A 161 -5.58 0.50 0.67
C ALA A 161 -4.49 1.25 -0.09
N ASN A 162 -3.32 1.45 0.53
CA ASN A 162 -2.19 2.13 -0.09
C ASN A 162 -1.73 1.45 -1.39
N CYS A 163 -1.56 0.13 -1.36
CA CYS A 163 -1.15 -0.63 -2.54
C CYS A 163 -2.26 -0.68 -3.62
N PHE A 164 -3.51 -0.88 -3.22
CA PHE A 164 -4.64 -0.86 -4.17
C PHE A 164 -4.81 0.49 -4.85
N THR A 165 -4.64 1.60 -4.12
CA THR A 165 -4.70 2.96 -4.68
C THR A 165 -3.65 3.17 -5.76
N LEU A 166 -2.40 2.69 -5.55
CA LEU A 166 -1.38 2.73 -6.61
C LEU A 166 -1.81 1.89 -7.83
N CYS A 167 -2.34 0.68 -7.62
CA CYS A 167 -2.81 -0.17 -8.71
C CYS A 167 -3.91 0.51 -9.53
N ALA A 168 -4.95 1.04 -8.89
CA ALA A 168 -6.03 1.77 -9.56
C ALA A 168 -5.50 3.01 -10.29
N ARG A 169 -4.66 3.82 -9.63
CA ARG A 169 -4.07 5.01 -10.24
C ARG A 169 -3.24 4.67 -11.48
N SER A 170 -2.50 3.55 -11.44
CA SER A 170 -1.66 3.09 -12.55
C SER A 170 -2.42 2.69 -13.82
N LEU A 171 -3.73 2.38 -13.69
CA LEU A 171 -4.65 2.11 -14.79
C LEU A 171 -5.46 3.36 -15.21
N GLY A 172 -5.06 4.54 -14.71
CA GLY A 172 -5.65 5.82 -15.09
C GLY A 172 -6.94 6.17 -14.35
N TYR A 173 -7.36 5.43 -13.32
CA TYR A 173 -8.50 5.83 -12.50
C TYR A 173 -8.14 7.06 -11.65
N GLU A 174 -9.13 7.92 -11.42
CA GLU A 174 -9.08 8.94 -10.39
C GLU A 174 -9.19 8.28 -9.00
N VAL A 175 -8.30 8.65 -8.08
CA VAL A 175 -8.23 8.07 -6.73
C VAL A 175 -8.14 9.16 -5.66
N ARG A 176 -8.49 8.83 -4.41
CA ARG A 176 -8.53 9.74 -3.27
C ARG A 176 -8.03 9.07 -2.00
#